data_AF-A0A845ZVS7-F1
#
_entry.id   AF-A0A845ZVS7-F1
#
_cell.length_a   1.000
_cell.length_b   1.000
_cell.length_c   1.000
_cell.angle_alpha   90.00
_cell.angle_beta   90.00
_cell.angle_gamma   90.00
#
_symmetry.space_group_name_H-M   'P 1'
#
loop_
_entity.id
_entity.type
_entity.pdbx_description
1 polymer ?
#
loop_
_entity_poly.entity_id
_entity_poly.type
_entity_poly.pdbx_seq_one_letter_code
_entity_poly.pdbx_strand_id
1 'polypeptide(L)'
;MSDSIKKIIKYILKDLPKNDDPVLNTKLFVSCWVGYCLDQSLSSMRDLFQRLNYTGINLHIYTFSKASKQRSIEPCLEAVAHGLKLP
;
A
#
# COMPACT_ATOMS: atom_id res chain seq x y z
N MET A 1 9.59 11.60 4.36
CA MET A 1 8.12 11.41 4.47
C MET A 1 7.58 12.28 5.60
N SER A 2 6.72 13.26 5.29
CA SER A 2 6.18 14.20 6.29
C SER A 2 5.27 13.49 7.30
N ASP A 3 5.14 14.03 8.52
CA ASP A 3 4.32 13.41 9.56
C ASP A 3 2.82 13.40 9.23
N SER A 4 2.35 14.32 8.40
CA SER A 4 0.97 14.34 7.89
C SER A 4 0.67 13.11 7.02
N ILE A 5 1.61 12.71 6.15
CA ILE A 5 1.48 11.51 5.31
C ILE A 5 1.41 10.25 6.17
N LYS A 6 2.24 10.16 7.21
CA LYS A 6 2.19 9.02 8.15
C LYS A 6 0.84 8.92 8.86
N LYS A 7 0.20 10.04 9.20
CA LYS A 7 -1.12 10.08 9.83
C LYS A 7 -2.21 9.59 8.88
N ILE A 8 -2.22 10.06 7.63
CA ILE A 8 -3.18 9.63 6.60
C ILE A 8 -3.04 8.13 6.33
N ILE A 9 -1.81 7.63 6.17
CA ILE A 9 -1.54 6.20 6.00
C ILE A 9 -2.10 5.42 7.21
N LYS A 10 -1.78 5.83 8.43
CA LYS A 10 -2.30 5.16 9.64
C LYS A 10 -3.82 5.16 9.70
N TYR A 11 -4.46 6.25 9.28
CA TYR A 11 -5.92 6.37 9.24
C TYR A 11 -6.54 5.42 8.23
N ILE A 12 -6.09 5.45 6.97
CA ILE A 12 -6.56 4.54 5.90
C ILE A 12 -6.39 3.08 6.29
N LEU A 13 -5.24 2.76 6.89
CA LEU A 13 -4.92 1.37 7.22
C LEU A 13 -5.58 0.87 8.50
N LYS A 14 -6.14 1.75 9.35
CA LYS A 14 -6.60 1.42 10.72
C LYS A 14 -7.54 0.21 10.73
N ASP A 15 -8.55 0.26 9.88
CA ASP A 15 -9.68 -0.69 9.88
C ASP A 15 -9.49 -1.84 8.90
N LEU A 16 -8.32 -1.94 8.26
CA LEU A 16 -8.03 -3.01 7.31
C LEU A 16 -7.57 -4.30 8.01
N PRO A 17 -8.06 -5.46 7.55
CA PRO A 17 -7.65 -6.74 8.09
C PRO A 17 -6.15 -7.00 7.85
N LYS A 18 -5.50 -7.56 8.87
CA LYS A 18 -4.08 -7.93 8.87
C LYS A 18 -3.83 -9.43 8.71
N ASN A 19 -4.85 -10.26 8.92
CA ASN A 19 -4.71 -11.71 9.05
C ASN A 19 -5.56 -12.49 8.02
N ASP A 20 -6.05 -11.80 6.99
CA ASP A 20 -6.92 -12.36 5.95
C ASP A 20 -6.14 -13.17 4.89
N ASP A 21 -4.86 -12.91 4.73
CA ASP A 21 -3.98 -13.65 3.82
C ASP A 21 -2.56 -13.73 4.41
N PRO A 22 -1.95 -14.93 4.51
CA PRO A 22 -0.65 -15.12 5.14
C PRO A 22 0.52 -14.60 4.29
N VAL A 23 0.33 -14.39 2.99
CA VAL A 23 1.37 -13.93 2.07
C VAL A 23 1.24 -12.43 1.79
N LEU A 24 0.01 -11.96 1.58
CA LEU A 24 -0.29 -10.56 1.27
C LEU A 24 -1.65 -10.15 1.85
N ASN A 25 -1.68 -9.87 3.15
CA ASN A 25 -2.87 -9.35 3.81
C ASN A 25 -3.35 -8.02 3.21
N THR A 26 -4.63 -7.73 3.36
CA THR A 26 -5.25 -6.55 2.77
C THR A 26 -4.58 -5.25 3.22
N LYS A 27 -4.22 -5.15 4.50
CA LYS A 27 -3.51 -3.96 5.00
C LYS A 27 -2.17 -3.74 4.29
N LEU A 28 -1.37 -4.80 4.08
CA LEU A 28 -0.08 -4.73 3.40
C LEU A 28 -0.25 -4.41 1.91
N PHE A 29 -1.26 -4.99 1.26
CA PHE A 29 -1.60 -4.69 -0.12
C PHE A 29 -1.93 -3.20 -0.32
N VAL A 30 -2.81 -2.65 0.52
CA VAL A 30 -3.19 -1.23 0.48
C VAL A 30 -2.01 -0.33 0.84
N SER A 31 -1.20 -0.71 1.84
CA SER A 31 0.00 0.04 2.22
C SER A 31 0.97 0.21 1.04
N CYS A 32 1.13 -0.82 0.21
CA CYS A 32 1.99 -0.74 -0.96
C CYS A 32 1.44 0.22 -2.02
N TRP A 33 0.13 0.18 -2.28
CA TRP A 33 -0.51 1.12 -3.21
C TRP A 33 -0.40 2.57 -2.74
N VAL A 34 -0.71 2.83 -1.48
CA VAL A 34 -0.60 4.17 -0.89
C VAL A 34 0.86 4.65 -0.93
N GLY A 35 1.81 3.77 -0.57
CA GLY A 35 3.24 4.07 -0.64
C GLY A 35 3.69 4.44 -2.06
N TYR A 36 3.25 3.68 -3.07
CA TYR A 36 3.54 3.97 -4.47
C TYR A 36 2.94 5.31 -4.93
N CYS A 37 1.68 5.59 -4.60
CA CYS A 37 1.02 6.84 -5.02
C CYS A 37 1.59 8.09 -4.35
N LEU A 38 2.07 7.99 -3.11
CA LEU A 38 2.55 9.15 -2.35
C LEU A 38 4.06 9.38 -2.49
N ASP A 39 4.83 8.34 -2.77
CA ASP A 39 6.28 8.45 -2.92
C ASP A 39 6.65 8.75 -4.37
N GLN A 40 6.67 10.03 -4.70
CA GLN A 40 7.07 10.54 -6.03
C GLN A 40 8.52 10.22 -6.42
N SER A 41 9.33 9.67 -5.50
CA SER A 41 10.69 9.20 -5.82
C SER A 41 10.73 7.80 -6.45
N LEU A 42 9.60 7.10 -6.51
CA LEU A 42 9.48 5.78 -7.10
C LEU A 42 9.14 5.90 -8.59
N SER A 43 9.91 5.21 -9.44
CA SER A 43 9.62 5.11 -10.87
C SER A 43 8.65 3.96 -11.18
N SER A 44 8.55 2.99 -10.27
CA SER A 44 7.71 1.81 -10.42
C SER A 44 7.37 1.14 -9.09
N MET A 45 6.33 0.30 -9.09
CA MET A 45 6.01 -0.61 -7.97
C MET A 45 7.18 -1.56 -7.63
N ARG A 46 8.05 -1.89 -8.60
CA ARG A 46 9.21 -2.74 -8.37
C ARG A 46 10.23 -2.05 -7.44
N ASP A 47 10.39 -0.74 -7.58
CA ASP A 47 11.29 0.04 -6.72
C ASP A 47 10.80 0.04 -5.27
N LEU A 48 9.47 0.10 -5.09
CA LEU A 48 8.86 -0.04 -3.77
C LEU A 48 9.16 -1.41 -3.16
N PHE A 49 9.00 -2.49 -3.93
CA PHE A 49 9.27 -3.84 -3.43
C PHE A 49 10.75 -4.04 -3.08
N GLN A 50 11.68 -3.48 -3.87
CA GLN A 50 13.10 -3.51 -3.49
C GLN A 50 13.33 -2.84 -2.14
N ARG A 51 12.77 -1.64 -1.91
CA ARG A 51 12.88 -0.94 -0.62
C ARG A 51 12.26 -1.75 0.51
N LEU A 52 11.07 -2.32 0.32
CA LEU A 52 10.40 -3.16 1.32
C LEU A 52 11.24 -4.42 1.65
N ASN A 53 11.82 -5.05 0.64
CA ASN A 53 12.69 -6.21 0.81
C ASN A 53 13.95 -5.85 1.61
N TYR A 54 14.56 -4.68 1.37
CA TYR A 54 15.67 -4.17 2.19
C TYR A 54 15.27 -3.96 3.67
N THR A 55 14.00 -3.66 3.95
CA THR A 55 13.47 -3.55 5.32
C THR A 55 13.05 -4.89 5.94
N GLY A 56 13.23 -6.00 5.23
CA GLY A 56 12.87 -7.34 5.69
C GLY A 56 11.43 -7.78 5.35
N ILE A 57 10.66 -6.95 4.64
CA ILE A 57 9.32 -7.30 4.15
C ILE A 57 9.49 -7.96 2.78
N ASN A 58 9.58 -9.29 2.76
CA ASN A 58 9.80 -10.05 1.52
C ASN A 58 8.50 -10.13 0.70
N LEU A 59 8.31 -9.18 -0.21
CA LEU A 59 7.15 -9.11 -1.11
C LEU A 59 7.55 -9.52 -2.53
N HIS A 60 6.92 -10.57 -3.05
CA HIS A 60 7.16 -10.99 -4.43
C HIS A 60 6.23 -10.28 -5.41
N ILE A 61 6.78 -9.73 -6.50
CA ILE A 61 6.00 -9.00 -7.53
C ILE A 61 4.87 -9.84 -8.13
N TYR A 62 5.07 -11.15 -8.29
CA TYR A 62 4.04 -12.07 -8.78
C TYR A 62 2.87 -12.21 -7.81
N THR A 63 3.13 -12.31 -6.50
CA THR A 63 2.09 -12.36 -5.48
C THR A 63 1.25 -11.09 -5.51
N PHE A 64 1.91 -9.94 -5.58
CA PHE A 64 1.23 -8.66 -5.66
C PHE A 64 0.42 -8.51 -6.95
N SER A 65 1.00 -8.86 -8.10
CA SER A 65 0.31 -8.80 -9.41
C SER A 65 -0.93 -9.70 -9.43
N LYS A 66 -0.85 -10.91 -8.86
CA LYS A 66 -1.98 -11.82 -8.74
C LYS A 66 -3.08 -11.22 -7.86
N ALA A 67 -2.73 -10.65 -6.71
CA ALA A 67 -3.68 -9.99 -5.83
C ALA A 67 -4.33 -8.77 -6.51
N SER A 68 -3.57 -7.96 -7.25
CA SER A 68 -4.11 -6.81 -8.01
C SER A 68 -5.09 -7.20 -9.11
N LYS A 69 -5.02 -8.43 -9.63
CA LYS A 69 -6.00 -8.95 -10.60
C LYS A 69 -7.27 -9.48 -9.93
N GLN A 70 -7.17 -9.92 -8.68
CA GLN A 70 -8.27 -10.55 -7.94
C GLN A 70 -9.01 -9.58 -7.03
N ARG A 71 -8.32 -8.54 -6.56
CA ARG A 71 -8.84 -7.50 -5.66
C ARG A 71 -9.06 -6.24 -6.50
N SER A 72 -10.26 -5.65 -6.44
CA SER A 72 -10.45 -4.33 -7.06
C SER A 72 -9.54 -3.31 -6.36
N ILE A 73 -8.86 -2.50 -7.16
CA ILE A 73 -7.99 -1.40 -6.72
C ILE A 73 -8.83 -0.14 -6.44
N GLU A 74 -10.06 -0.06 -6.93
CA GLU A 74 -10.93 1.12 -6.79
C GLU A 74 -11.17 1.54 -5.33
N PRO A 75 -11.47 0.63 -4.38
CA PRO A 75 -11.62 1.01 -2.98
C PRO A 75 -10.33 1.59 -2.38
N CYS A 76 -9.17 1.16 -2.89
CA CYS A 76 -7.86 1.62 -2.46
C CYS A 76 -7.58 3.04 -2.97
N LEU A 77 -7.91 3.31 -4.24
CA LEU A 77 -7.80 4.63 -4.86
C LEU A 77 -8.78 5.63 -4.23
N GLU A 78 -10.00 5.19 -3.93
CA GLU A 78 -11.01 6.01 -3.26
C GLU A 78 -10.58 6.38 -1.84
N ALA A 79 -10.02 5.43 -1.07
CA ALA A 79 -9.48 5.71 0.26
C ALA A 79 -8.30 6.71 0.23
N VAL A 80 -7.43 6.63 -0.77
CA VAL A 80 -6.36 7.62 -1.00
C VAL A 80 -6.95 8.99 -1.36
N ALA A 81 -7.91 9.03 -2.28
CA ALA A 81 -8.56 10.27 -2.71
C ALA A 81 -9.32 10.95 -1.56
N HIS A 82 -9.99 10.19 -0.70
CA HIS A 82 -10.63 10.71 0.51
C HIS A 82 -9.62 11.14 1.57
N GLY A 83 -8.54 10.38 1.77
CA GLY A 83 -7.47 10.72 2.71
C GLY A 83 -6.68 11.98 2.33
N LEU A 84 -6.55 12.28 1.04
CA LEU A 84 -5.93 13.50 0.51
C LEU A 84 -6.86 14.73 0.53
N LYS A 85 -8.18 14.53 0.73
CA LYS A 85 -9.19 15.60 0.88
C LYS A 85 -9.41 16.04 2.33
N LEU A 86 -8.75 15.40 3.29
CA LEU A 86 -8.80 15.84 4.69
C LEU A 86 -8.00 17.15 4.84
N PRO A 87 -8.55 18.17 5.54
CA PRO A 87 -7.92 19.48 5.71
C PRO A 87 -6.60 19.42 6.47
#